data_AF-A0A2G2Y672-F1
#
_entry.id   AF-A0A2G2Y672-F1
#
_cell.length_a   1.000
_cell.length_b   1.000
_cell.length_c   1.000
_cell.angle_alpha   90.00
_cell.angle_beta   90.00
_cell.angle_gamma   90.00
#
_symmetry.space_group_name_H-M   'P 1'
#
loop_
_entity.id
_entity.type
_entity.pdbx_description
1 polymer ?
#
loop_
_entity_poly.entity_id
_entity_poly.type
_entity_poly.pdbx_seq_one_letter_code
_entity_poly.pdbx_strand_id
1 'polypeptide(L)'
;MAHDWEMESNYQKAVNGSIWVMWDPNWFEVSFHYVDAQFIHCHVNERQGDLNCFVTVVYGYNEIEHRQSSWQELQHIAIGISIPWLIIGDFNAMLTLQDRPLGIRLLMLKLELIMSALQGFF
;
A
#
# COMPACT_ATOMS: atom_id res chain seq x y z
N MET A 1 -24.92 -9.42 9.14
CA MET A 1 -24.96 -8.09 8.48
C MET A 1 -23.77 -7.32 9.02
N ALA A 2 -22.92 -6.78 8.15
CA ALA A 2 -21.71 -6.03 8.51
C ALA A 2 -22.08 -4.61 8.98
N HIS A 3 -22.74 -4.49 10.14
CA HIS A 3 -23.25 -3.18 10.59
C HIS A 3 -22.22 -2.29 11.28
N ASP A 4 -21.05 -2.83 11.65
CA ASP A 4 -20.07 -2.08 12.45
C ASP A 4 -18.71 -1.92 11.76
N TRP A 5 -18.60 -2.17 10.45
CA TRP A 5 -17.33 -1.96 9.75
C TRP A 5 -17.07 -0.47 9.57
N GLU A 6 -15.83 -0.06 9.88
CA GLU A 6 -15.35 1.29 9.61
C GLU A 6 -14.65 1.34 8.25
N MET A 7 -14.59 2.54 7.67
CA MET A 7 -13.97 2.74 6.37
C MET A 7 -13.34 4.12 6.24
N GLU A 8 -12.27 4.19 5.45
CA GLU A 8 -11.63 5.42 5.03
C GLU A 8 -11.35 5.35 3.52
N SER A 9 -11.34 6.51 2.87
CA SER A 9 -11.18 6.60 1.42
C SER A 9 -10.34 7.81 1.03
N ASN A 10 -9.78 7.79 -0.17
CA ASN A 10 -8.97 8.91 -0.64
C ASN A 10 -9.76 10.01 -1.39
N TYR A 11 -11.08 10.13 -1.19
CA TYR A 11 -11.90 11.16 -1.87
C TYR A 11 -11.40 12.59 -1.66
N GLN A 12 -10.73 12.86 -0.55
CA GLN A 12 -10.12 14.18 -0.27
C GLN A 12 -8.95 14.51 -1.20
N LYS A 13 -8.38 13.50 -1.88
CA LYS A 13 -7.17 13.60 -2.70
C LYS A 13 -7.39 13.17 -4.15
N ALA A 14 -8.39 12.33 -4.42
CA ALA A 14 -8.77 11.91 -5.76
C ALA A 14 -10.28 12.06 -5.96
N VAL A 15 -10.67 12.75 -7.04
CA VAL A 15 -12.09 13.02 -7.38
C VAL A 15 -12.92 11.73 -7.45
N ASN A 16 -12.30 10.62 -7.88
CA ASN A 16 -12.99 9.35 -8.04
C ASN A 16 -12.98 8.47 -6.79
N GLY A 17 -12.19 8.80 -5.76
CA GLY A 17 -12.05 7.99 -4.54
C GLY A 17 -11.67 6.54 -4.86
N SER A 18 -10.52 6.35 -5.51
CA SER A 18 -10.13 5.05 -6.06
C SER A 18 -9.64 4.03 -5.01
N ILE A 19 -9.42 4.47 -3.77
CA ILE A 19 -8.89 3.62 -2.69
C ILE A 19 -9.82 3.68 -1.50
N TRP A 20 -10.16 2.49 -1.01
CA TRP A 20 -11.00 2.27 0.16
C TRP A 20 -10.30 1.30 1.09
N VAL A 21 -10.16 1.67 2.36
CA VAL A 21 -9.68 0.79 3.42
C VAL A 21 -10.87 0.55 4.33
N MET A 22 -11.24 -0.72 4.53
CA MET A 22 -12.34 -1.11 5.39
C MET A 22 -11.84 -2.11 6.42
N TRP A 23 -12.27 -1.98 7.67
CA TRP A 23 -11.87 -2.87 8.74
C TRP A 23 -13.00 -3.10 9.74
N ASP A 24 -12.90 -4.20 10.49
CA ASP A 24 -13.75 -4.46 11.64
C ASP A 24 -13.10 -3.85 12.89
N PRO A 25 -13.68 -2.79 13.48
CA PRO A 25 -13.09 -2.10 14.62
C PRO A 25 -13.07 -2.94 15.90
N ASN A 26 -13.79 -4.08 15.94
CA ASN A 26 -13.71 -5.03 17.05
C ASN A 26 -12.39 -5.82 17.03
N TRP A 27 -11.77 -5.96 15.87
CA TRP A 27 -10.55 -6.74 15.66
C TRP A 27 -9.32 -5.85 15.51
N PHE A 28 -9.45 -4.75 14.77
CA PHE A 28 -8.34 -3.88 14.42
C PHE A 28 -8.58 -2.45 14.85
N GLU A 29 -7.52 -1.83 15.34
CA GLU A 29 -7.39 -0.39 15.46
C GLU A 29 -6.56 0.11 14.27
N VAL A 30 -7.15 1.00 13.47
CA VAL A 30 -6.51 1.54 12.27
C VAL A 30 -6.36 3.04 12.43
N SER A 31 -5.13 3.53 12.27
CA SER A 31 -4.84 4.96 12.28
C SER A 31 -4.21 5.40 10.95
N PHE A 32 -4.82 6.39 10.31
CA PHE A 32 -4.39 6.89 9.00
C PHE A 32 -3.29 7.92 9.16
N HIS A 33 -2.12 7.63 8.63
CA HIS A 33 -0.95 8.50 8.73
C HIS A 33 -0.81 9.38 7.49
N TYR A 34 -1.14 8.84 6.32
CA TYR A 34 -1.06 9.58 5.06
C TYR A 34 -2.11 9.10 4.08
N VAL A 35 -2.81 10.04 3.46
CA VAL A 35 -3.80 9.78 2.41
C VAL A 35 -3.39 10.59 1.19
N ASP A 36 -3.25 9.90 0.07
CA ASP A 36 -2.88 10.46 -1.22
C ASP A 36 -3.83 10.01 -2.34
N ALA A 37 -3.73 10.67 -3.47
CA ALA A 37 -4.39 10.30 -4.71
C ALA A 37 -4.11 8.85 -5.15
N GLN A 38 -2.90 8.33 -4.92
CA GLN A 38 -2.47 7.02 -5.42
C GLN A 38 -2.17 6.00 -4.32
N PHE A 39 -2.18 6.38 -3.04
CA PHE A 39 -2.06 5.42 -1.95
C PHE A 39 -2.66 5.93 -0.63
N ILE A 40 -2.97 5.01 0.27
CA ILE A 40 -3.30 5.28 1.67
C ILE A 40 -2.30 4.50 2.54
N HIS A 41 -1.65 5.19 3.46
CA HIS A 41 -0.76 4.60 4.45
C HIS A 41 -1.38 4.72 5.85
N CYS A 42 -1.54 3.57 6.50
CA CYS A 42 -2.09 3.47 7.84
C CYS A 42 -1.26 2.54 8.72
N HIS A 43 -1.35 2.78 10.01
CA HIS A 43 -0.91 1.87 11.05
C HIS A 43 -2.08 0.98 11.44
N VAL A 44 -1.82 -0.32 11.58
CA VAL A 44 -2.80 -1.35 11.91
C VAL A 44 -2.30 -2.10 13.14
N ASN A 45 -3.13 -2.11 14.17
CA ASN A 45 -2.89 -2.85 15.39
C ASN A 45 -4.07 -3.79 15.67
N GLU A 46 -3.79 -5.07 15.88
CA GLU A 46 -4.80 -6.02 16.32
C GLU A 46 -5.10 -5.84 17.82
N ARG A 47 -6.37 -5.90 18.19
CA ARG A 47 -6.79 -5.64 19.58
C ARG A 47 -6.53 -6.81 20.53
N GLN A 48 -6.53 -8.04 20.03
CA GLN A 48 -6.44 -9.26 20.84
C GLN A 48 -5.25 -10.15 20.44
N GLY A 49 -4.38 -9.68 19.56
CA GLY A 49 -3.21 -10.41 19.07
C GLY A 49 -1.97 -9.54 19.01
N ASP A 50 -0.93 -10.07 18.38
CA ASP A 50 0.40 -9.45 18.34
C ASP A 50 0.68 -8.73 17.00
N LEU A 51 -0.31 -8.65 16.10
CA LEU A 51 -0.14 -7.92 14.84
C LEU A 51 -0.06 -6.42 15.11
N ASN A 52 1.11 -5.87 14.83
CA ASN A 52 1.40 -4.44 14.85
C ASN A 52 2.24 -4.10 13.61
N CYS A 53 1.63 -3.45 12.63
CA CYS A 53 2.28 -3.19 11.35
C CYS A 53 1.80 -1.90 10.69
N PHE A 54 2.57 -1.44 9.73
CA PHE A 54 2.10 -0.47 8.75
C PHE A 54 1.52 -1.20 7.55
N VAL A 55 0.48 -0.61 6.95
CA VAL A 55 -0.11 -1.03 5.69
C VAL A 55 -0.19 0.16 4.75
N THR A 56 0.31 -0.02 3.53
CA THR A 56 0.10 0.93 2.44
C THR A 56 -0.73 0.27 1.33
N VAL A 57 -1.92 0.81 1.08
CA VAL A 57 -2.80 0.39 -0.02
C VAL A 57 -2.56 1.33 -1.20
N VAL A 58 -2.12 0.78 -2.33
CA VAL A 58 -1.73 1.52 -3.53
C VAL A 58 -2.76 1.30 -4.65
N TYR A 59 -3.13 2.39 -5.30
CA TYR A 59 -3.80 2.39 -6.59
C TYR A 59 -3.13 3.42 -7.50
N GLY A 60 -2.11 2.97 -8.24
CA GLY A 60 -1.31 3.83 -9.11
C GLY A 60 -2.13 4.37 -10.29
N TYR A 61 -1.79 5.56 -10.78
CA TYR A 61 -2.35 6.07 -12.03
C TYR A 61 -1.74 5.38 -13.25
N ASN A 62 -2.50 5.32 -14.34
CA ASN A 62 -2.03 4.73 -15.60
C ASN A 62 -0.82 5.48 -16.17
N GLU A 63 -0.78 6.80 -15.97
CA GLU A 63 0.26 7.69 -16.48
C GLU A 63 1.56 7.56 -15.67
N ILE A 64 2.69 7.39 -16.37
CA ILE A 64 4.01 7.14 -15.76
C ILE A 64 4.48 8.33 -14.92
N GLU A 65 4.25 9.55 -15.40
CA GLU A 65 4.73 10.79 -14.77
C GLU A 65 4.17 10.95 -13.36
N HIS A 66 2.89 10.65 -13.17
CA HIS A 66 2.27 10.73 -11.86
C HIS A 66 2.73 9.63 -10.90
N ARG A 67 3.13 8.45 -11.40
CA ARG A 67 3.64 7.35 -10.57
C ARG A 67 4.99 7.65 -9.92
N GLN A 68 5.83 8.48 -10.53
CA GLN A 68 7.15 8.81 -9.97
C GLN A 68 7.04 9.56 -8.64
N SER A 69 6.09 10.50 -8.55
CA SER A 69 5.86 11.28 -7.32
C SER A 69 5.45 10.37 -6.15
N SER A 70 4.50 9.46 -6.36
CA SER A 70 4.08 8.52 -5.31
C SER A 70 5.17 7.55 -4.89
N TRP A 71 6.07 7.17 -5.80
CA TRP A 71 7.21 6.32 -5.43
C TRP A 71 8.20 7.03 -4.51
N GLN A 72 8.47 8.32 -4.77
CA GLN A 72 9.32 9.14 -3.90
C GLN A 72 8.72 9.28 -2.50
N GLU A 73 7.41 9.48 -2.40
CA GLU A 73 6.71 9.52 -1.11
C GLU A 73 6.79 8.18 -0.35
N LEU A 74 6.60 7.05 -1.04
CA LEU A 74 6.77 5.73 -0.43
C LEU A 74 8.20 5.50 0.06
N GLN A 75 9.22 5.97 -0.67
CA GLN A 75 10.60 5.92 -0.23
C GLN A 75 10.84 6.80 1.00
N HIS A 76 10.20 7.97 1.08
CA HIS A 76 10.28 8.83 2.25
C HIS A 76 9.66 8.14 3.48
N ILE A 77 8.48 7.53 3.32
CA ILE A 77 7.82 6.75 4.37
C ILE A 77 8.74 5.62 4.84
N ALA A 78 9.35 4.88 3.90
CA ALA A 78 10.23 3.73 4.21
C ALA A 78 11.36 4.05 5.19
N ILE A 79 11.90 5.29 5.17
CA ILE A 79 12.96 5.74 6.09
C ILE A 79 12.47 5.73 7.55
N GLY A 80 11.19 6.00 7.79
CA GLY A 80 10.57 6.06 9.11
C GLY A 80 9.98 4.74 9.61
N ILE A 81 10.02 3.68 8.80
CA ILE A 81 9.43 2.38 9.15
C ILE A 81 10.36 1.61 10.08
N SER A 82 9.89 1.34 11.30
CA SER A 82 10.62 0.58 12.33
C SER A 82 9.93 -0.72 12.75
N ILE A 83 8.73 -0.97 12.22
CA ILE A 83 7.90 -2.16 12.46
C ILE A 83 7.55 -2.80 11.10
N PRO A 84 7.00 -4.04 11.05
CA PRO A 84 6.62 -4.66 9.79
C PRO A 84 5.77 -3.75 8.92
N TRP A 85 6.04 -3.72 7.62
CA TRP A 85 5.32 -2.89 6.66
C TRP A 85 4.87 -3.71 5.46
N LEU A 86 3.57 -3.69 5.22
CA LEU A 86 2.91 -4.37 4.11
C LEU A 86 2.50 -3.33 3.07
N ILE A 87 2.87 -3.54 1.81
CA ILE A 87 2.41 -2.72 0.69
C ILE A 87 1.59 -3.61 -0.25
N ILE A 88 0.34 -3.23 -0.49
CA ILE A 88 -0.64 -4.01 -1.27
C ILE A 88 -1.38 -3.12 -2.27
N GLY A 89 -1.97 -3.73 -3.29
CA GLY A 89 -2.85 -3.05 -4.23
C GLY A 89 -2.39 -3.15 -5.68
N ASP A 90 -2.91 -2.27 -6.53
CA ASP A 90 -2.60 -2.21 -7.95
C ASP A 90 -1.70 -1.02 -8.26
N PHE A 91 -0.49 -1.30 -8.71
CA PHE A 91 0.49 -0.25 -9.01
C PHE A 91 0.30 0.37 -10.39
N ASN A 92 -0.58 -0.18 -11.25
CA ASN A 92 -0.78 0.20 -12.65
C ASN A 92 0.54 0.45 -13.40
N ALA A 93 1.55 -0.36 -13.08
CA ALA A 93 2.88 -0.25 -13.65
C ALA A 93 3.14 -1.45 -14.55
N MET A 94 3.28 -1.19 -15.86
CA MET A 94 3.93 -2.13 -16.76
C MET A 94 5.37 -2.28 -16.30
N LEU A 95 5.74 -3.51 -15.96
CA LEU A 95 7.00 -3.79 -15.29
C LEU A 95 8.11 -4.08 -16.29
N THR A 96 7.79 -4.49 -17.52
CA THR A 96 8.72 -4.55 -18.65
C THR A 96 7.98 -4.49 -19.99
N LEU A 97 8.70 -4.16 -21.08
CA LEU A 97 8.21 -4.24 -22.47
C LEU A 97 7.78 -5.67 -22.91
N GLN A 98 7.99 -6.69 -22.07
CA GLN A 98 7.63 -8.09 -22.33
C GLN A 98 6.29 -8.52 -21.70
N ASP A 99 5.52 -7.59 -21.14
CA ASP A 99 4.21 -7.86 -20.52
C ASP A 99 3.06 -8.09 -21.53
N ARG A 100 3.20 -9.13 -22.37
CA ARG A 100 2.10 -9.91 -22.96
C ARG A 100 2.50 -11.40 -23.02
N PRO A 101 1.54 -12.33 -22.81
CA PRO A 101 0.94 -12.76 -21.56
C PRO A 101 1.77 -13.89 -20.91
N LEU A 102 2.52 -13.60 -19.83
CA LEU A 102 3.23 -14.61 -19.02
C LEU A 102 3.18 -14.24 -17.53
N GLY A 103 1.98 -13.96 -17.03
CA GLY A 103 1.68 -13.26 -15.77
C GLY A 103 2.06 -13.95 -14.45
N ILE A 104 2.98 -14.94 -14.43
CA ILE A 104 3.34 -15.67 -13.20
C ILE A 104 4.80 -15.42 -12.77
N ARG A 105 5.68 -14.94 -13.66
CA ARG A 105 7.12 -14.81 -13.33
C ARG A 105 7.53 -13.44 -12.77
N LEU A 106 6.73 -12.40 -13.05
CA LEU A 106 7.01 -11.02 -12.63
C LEU A 106 6.61 -10.71 -11.18
N LEU A 107 5.59 -11.41 -10.67
CA LEU A 107 5.16 -11.30 -9.27
C LEU A 107 6.28 -11.75 -8.31
N MET A 108 7.06 -12.76 -8.69
CA MET A 108 8.23 -13.21 -7.91
C MET A 108 9.36 -12.18 -7.88
N LEU A 109 9.70 -11.55 -9.01
CA LEU A 109 10.78 -10.55 -9.06
C LEU A 109 10.43 -9.24 -8.35
N LYS A 110 9.15 -8.83 -8.34
CA LYS A 110 8.69 -7.65 -7.59
C LYS A 110 8.78 -7.84 -6.07
N LEU A 111 8.49 -9.05 -5.60
CA LEU A 111 8.67 -9.42 -4.20
C LEU A 111 10.16 -9.46 -3.84
N GLU A 112 11.03 -9.97 -4.72
CA GLU A 112 12.48 -9.92 -4.50
C GLU A 112 13.05 -8.49 -4.48
N LEU A 113 12.46 -7.54 -5.21
CA LEU A 113 12.90 -6.14 -5.17
C LEU A 113 12.48 -5.41 -3.88
N ILE A 114 11.28 -5.69 -3.35
CA ILE A 114 10.84 -5.23 -2.02
C ILE A 114 11.71 -5.88 -0.93
N MET A 115 12.08 -7.15 -1.10
CA MET A 115 13.02 -7.86 -0.21
C MET A 115 14.46 -7.33 -0.32
N SER A 116 14.90 -6.89 -1.50
CA SER A 116 16.21 -6.25 -1.75
C SER A 116 16.30 -4.84 -1.17
N ALA A 117 15.22 -4.07 -1.21
CA ALA A 117 15.15 -2.74 -0.60
C ALA A 117 15.20 -2.80 0.95
N LEU A 118 14.89 -3.95 1.54
CA LEU A 118 14.96 -4.20 2.98
C LEU A 118 16.28 -4.87 3.43
N GLN A 119 17.15 -5.29 2.50
CA GLN A 119 18.46 -5.92 2.82
C GLN A 119 19.59 -4.90 3.12
N GLY A 120 19.32 -3.60 3.07
CA GLY A 120 20.29 -2.56 3.43
C GLY A 120 20.48 -2.29 4.92
N PHE A 121 19.87 -3.08 5.82
CA PHE A 121 19.90 -2.89 7.28
C PHE A 121 20.55 -4.06 8.06
N PHE A 122 21.49 -4.79 7.46
CA PHE A 122 22.52 -5.56 8.17
C PHE A 122 23.91 -5.00 7.83
#